data_AF-A0A0A2EJE5-F1
#
_entry.id   AF-A0A0A2EJE5-F1
#
_cell.length_a   1.000
_cell.length_b   1.000
_cell.length_c   1.000
_cell.angle_alpha   90.00
_cell.angle_beta   90.00
_cell.angle_gamma   90.00
#
_symmetry.space_group_name_H-M   'P 1'
#
loop_
_entity.id
_entity.type
_entity.pdbx_description
1 polymer ?
#
loop_
_entity_poly.entity_id
_entity_poly.type
_entity_poly.pdbx_seq_one_letter_code
_entity_poly.pdbx_strand_id
1 'polypeptide(L)'
;MEQRDLIRDLAEETGRTIGKALVMLLRLKQKGSEQEAVVVTNGWLKQELGLDTNRLIELSDKESEQYISQYCTTADHLTEFSQYLIDAAVILSESDRERSVKMLERAEGLLTMADLWGKELSVRRIRLKGLISQLLASDLKDITDCDKTII
;
A
#
# COMPACT_ATOMS: atom_id res chain seq x y z
N MET A 1 -30.48 -3.62 -13.13
CA MET A 1 -29.71 -4.42 -12.15
C MET A 1 -28.47 -4.97 -12.86
N GLU A 2 -27.70 -4.10 -13.53
CA GLU A 2 -26.68 -4.56 -14.48
C GLU A 2 -25.35 -3.82 -14.28
N GLN A 3 -25.32 -2.49 -14.37
CA GLN A 3 -24.06 -1.73 -14.22
C GLN A 3 -23.62 -1.55 -12.76
N ARG A 4 -24.57 -1.27 -11.85
CA ARG A 4 -24.27 -1.07 -10.43
C ARG A 4 -23.73 -2.34 -9.78
N ASP A 5 -24.31 -3.48 -10.14
CA ASP A 5 -23.91 -4.77 -9.56
C ASP A 5 -22.53 -5.18 -10.08
N LEU A 6 -22.23 -4.97 -11.37
CA LEU A 6 -20.90 -5.17 -11.94
C LEU A 6 -19.81 -4.32 -11.23
N ILE A 7 -20.08 -3.03 -11.00
CA ILE A 7 -19.12 -2.14 -10.31
C ILE A 7 -18.87 -2.60 -8.87
N ARG A 8 -19.92 -3.04 -8.17
CA ARG A 8 -19.79 -3.57 -6.81
C ARG A 8 -18.94 -4.85 -6.81
N ASP A 9 -19.20 -5.76 -7.73
CA ASP A 9 -18.50 -7.03 -7.81
C ASP A 9 -17.00 -6.81 -8.11
N LEU A 10 -16.67 -5.87 -9.01
CA LEU A 10 -15.29 -5.44 -9.27
C LEU A 10 -14.62 -4.81 -8.05
N ALA A 11 -15.32 -3.94 -7.33
CA ALA A 11 -14.79 -3.34 -6.12
C ALA A 11 -14.48 -4.41 -5.05
N GLU A 12 -15.39 -5.36 -4.84
CA GLU A 12 -15.16 -6.48 -3.91
C GLU A 12 -13.99 -7.36 -4.32
N GLU A 13 -13.83 -7.63 -5.62
CA GLU A 13 -12.69 -8.37 -6.15
C GLU A 13 -11.37 -7.64 -5.88
N THR A 14 -11.30 -6.34 -6.18
CA THR A 14 -10.14 -5.50 -5.85
C THR A 14 -9.79 -5.57 -4.36
N GLY A 15 -10.80 -5.42 -3.49
CA GLY A 15 -10.60 -5.49 -2.03
C GLY A 15 -10.07 -6.85 -1.57
N ARG A 16 -10.65 -7.96 -2.06
CA ARG A 16 -10.18 -9.32 -1.74
C ARG A 16 -8.74 -9.54 -2.18
N THR A 17 -8.38 -9.00 -3.34
CA THR A 17 -7.05 -9.18 -3.90
C THR A 17 -6.01 -8.38 -3.11
N ILE A 18 -6.28 -7.12 -2.75
CA ILE A 18 -5.40 -6.34 -1.85
C ILE A 18 -5.22 -7.04 -0.49
N GLY A 19 -6.31 -7.56 0.09
CA GLY A 19 -6.23 -8.30 1.35
C GLY A 19 -5.36 -9.55 1.27
N LYS A 20 -5.45 -10.30 0.17
CA LYS A 20 -4.57 -11.46 -0.09
C LYS A 20 -3.10 -11.05 -0.26
N ALA A 21 -2.82 -9.92 -0.90
CA ALA A 21 -1.47 -9.39 -1.04
C ALA A 21 -0.85 -9.10 0.33
N LEU A 22 -1.58 -8.45 1.24
CA LEU A 22 -1.15 -8.22 2.63
C LEU A 22 -0.84 -9.53 3.36
N VAL A 23 -1.75 -10.51 3.29
CA VAL A 23 -1.54 -11.82 3.92
C VAL A 23 -0.33 -12.55 3.31
N MET A 24 -0.12 -12.45 2.01
CA MET A 24 1.02 -13.05 1.31
C MET A 24 2.32 -12.42 1.80
N LEU A 25 2.40 -11.09 1.86
CA LEU A 25 3.57 -10.37 2.36
C LEU A 25 3.91 -10.81 3.79
N LEU A 26 2.93 -10.83 4.69
CA LEU A 26 3.12 -11.24 6.08
C LEU A 26 3.62 -12.69 6.22
N ARG A 27 3.04 -13.62 5.44
CA ARG A 27 3.45 -15.03 5.47
C ARG A 27 4.87 -15.24 4.94
N LEU A 28 5.26 -14.50 3.92
CA LEU A 28 6.60 -14.60 3.35
C LEU A 28 7.65 -13.91 4.25
N LYS A 29 7.30 -12.79 4.90
CA LYS A 29 8.10 -12.16 5.95
C LYS A 29 8.42 -13.15 7.08
N GLN A 30 7.41 -13.89 7.57
CA GLN A 30 7.59 -14.92 8.61
C GLN A 30 8.51 -16.09 8.19
N LYS A 31 8.73 -16.31 6.89
CA LYS A 31 9.62 -17.35 6.38
C LYS A 31 11.08 -16.87 6.21
N GLY A 32 11.38 -15.61 6.55
CA GLY A 32 12.73 -15.05 6.56
C GLY A 32 13.24 -14.53 5.21
N SER A 33 12.39 -14.46 4.18
CA SER A 33 12.75 -13.90 2.87
C SER A 33 11.98 -12.61 2.60
N GLU A 34 12.29 -11.56 3.37
CA GLU A 34 11.49 -10.33 3.39
C GLU A 34 11.52 -9.59 2.03
N GLN A 35 12.69 -9.43 1.43
CA GLN A 35 12.80 -8.77 0.11
C GLN A 35 12.10 -9.55 -1.00
N GLU A 36 12.23 -10.87 -0.99
CA GLU A 36 11.51 -11.76 -1.91
C GLU A 36 9.99 -11.65 -1.69
N ALA A 37 9.55 -11.48 -0.44
CA ALA A 37 8.14 -11.26 -0.12
C ALA A 37 7.57 -10.05 -0.89
N VAL A 38 8.31 -8.94 -0.93
CA VAL A 38 7.90 -7.74 -1.66
C VAL A 38 7.88 -7.99 -3.17
N VAL A 39 8.88 -8.68 -3.72
CA VAL A 39 8.95 -9.01 -5.16
C VAL A 39 7.78 -9.91 -5.57
N VAL A 40 7.54 -10.99 -4.82
CA VAL A 40 6.47 -11.94 -5.10
C VAL A 40 5.10 -11.28 -4.97
N THR A 41 4.90 -10.48 -3.91
CA THR A 41 3.62 -9.78 -3.69
C THR A 41 3.33 -8.76 -4.79
N ASN A 42 4.35 -7.98 -5.22
CA ASN A 42 4.22 -7.06 -6.36
C ASN A 42 3.93 -7.79 -7.67
N GLY A 43 4.60 -8.92 -7.94
CA GLY A 43 4.34 -9.74 -9.12
C GLY A 43 2.91 -10.28 -9.13
N TRP A 44 2.42 -10.71 -7.98
CA TRP A 44 1.06 -11.19 -7.80
C TRP A 44 0.01 -10.08 -7.98
N LEU A 45 0.21 -8.90 -7.40
CA LEU A 45 -0.67 -7.74 -7.61
C LEU A 45 -0.76 -7.35 -9.09
N LYS A 46 0.38 -7.38 -9.80
CA LYS A 46 0.43 -7.12 -11.24
C LYS A 46 -0.30 -8.18 -12.05
N GLN A 47 -0.18 -9.45 -11.67
CA GLN A 47 -0.86 -10.55 -12.35
C GLN A 47 -2.37 -10.52 -12.15
N GLU A 48 -2.83 -10.34 -10.91
CA GLU A 48 -4.24 -10.50 -10.55
C GLU A 48 -5.05 -9.22 -10.77
N LEU A 49 -4.45 -8.04 -10.53
CA LEU A 49 -5.14 -6.75 -10.71
C LEU A 49 -4.65 -5.97 -11.91
N GLY A 50 -3.53 -6.36 -12.54
CA GLY A 50 -2.86 -5.46 -13.49
C GLY A 50 -2.21 -4.26 -12.82
N LEU A 51 -2.09 -4.25 -11.48
CA LEU A 51 -1.53 -3.15 -10.71
C LEU A 51 -0.01 -3.30 -10.60
N ASP A 52 0.71 -2.43 -11.29
CA ASP A 52 2.17 -2.37 -11.26
C ASP A 52 2.62 -1.38 -10.19
N THR A 53 3.00 -1.90 -9.02
CA THR A 53 3.47 -1.09 -7.89
C THR A 53 4.68 -0.24 -8.25
N ASN A 54 5.59 -0.73 -9.09
CA ASN A 54 6.79 0.02 -9.47
C ASN A 54 6.43 1.23 -10.31
N ARG A 55 5.51 1.05 -11.25
CA ARG A 55 4.96 2.17 -12.02
C ARG A 55 4.29 3.17 -11.08
N LEU A 56 3.43 2.69 -10.18
CA LEU A 56 2.64 3.57 -9.31
C LEU A 56 3.49 4.51 -8.45
N ILE A 57 4.60 4.03 -7.89
CA ILE A 57 5.49 4.85 -7.05
C ILE A 57 6.30 5.89 -7.85
N GLU A 58 6.34 5.78 -9.18
CA GLU A 58 7.03 6.73 -10.07
C GLU A 58 6.11 7.79 -10.68
N LEU A 59 4.80 7.56 -10.69
CA LEU A 59 3.82 8.50 -11.22
C LEU A 59 3.78 9.79 -10.39
N SER A 60 3.37 10.91 -10.99
CA SER A 60 2.94 12.08 -10.21
C SER A 60 1.60 11.82 -9.51
N ASP A 61 1.19 12.67 -8.56
CA ASP A 61 -0.09 12.47 -7.86
C ASP A 61 -1.30 12.45 -8.80
N LYS A 62 -1.35 13.35 -9.78
CA LYS A 62 -2.43 13.37 -10.77
C LYS A 62 -2.44 12.11 -11.65
N GLU A 63 -1.27 11.64 -12.07
CA GLU A 63 -1.17 10.42 -12.87
C GLU A 63 -1.51 9.18 -12.04
N SER A 64 -1.13 9.17 -10.76
CA SER A 64 -1.44 8.08 -9.84
C SER A 64 -2.94 7.99 -9.56
N GLU A 65 -3.63 9.13 -9.41
CA GLU A 65 -5.09 9.18 -9.28
C GLU A 65 -5.76 8.60 -10.54
N GLN A 66 -5.31 9.03 -11.72
CA GLN A 66 -5.80 8.50 -12.99
C GLN A 66 -5.54 6.99 -13.13
N TYR A 67 -4.35 6.52 -12.73
CA TYR A 67 -4.00 5.11 -12.79
C TYR A 67 -4.88 4.29 -11.83
N ILE A 68 -5.03 4.73 -10.58
CA ILE A 68 -5.78 4.02 -9.55
C ILE A 68 -7.30 4.01 -9.81
N SER A 69 -7.84 5.07 -10.42
CA SER A 69 -9.27 5.15 -10.75
C SER A 69 -9.74 4.06 -11.72
N GLN A 70 -8.82 3.40 -12.43
CA GLN A 70 -9.12 2.29 -13.35
C GLN A 70 -9.52 0.99 -12.63
N TYR A 71 -9.24 0.87 -11.33
CA TYR A 71 -9.36 -0.39 -10.58
C TYR A 71 -10.58 -0.45 -9.64
N CYS A 72 -11.58 0.42 -9.83
CA CYS A 72 -12.80 0.48 -8.99
C CYS A 72 -12.48 0.49 -7.47
N THR A 73 -11.49 1.27 -7.08
CA THR A 73 -10.99 1.34 -5.70
C THR A 73 -11.90 2.21 -4.81
N THR A 74 -12.00 1.84 -3.54
CA THR A 74 -12.68 2.62 -2.49
C THR A 74 -11.64 3.27 -1.58
N ALA A 75 -12.05 4.24 -0.76
CA ALA A 75 -11.16 4.84 0.25
C ALA A 75 -10.53 3.78 1.18
N ASP A 76 -11.25 2.70 1.48
CA ASP A 76 -10.73 1.62 2.30
C ASP A 76 -9.69 0.79 1.54
N HIS A 77 -9.92 0.50 0.25
CA HIS A 77 -8.92 -0.17 -0.59
C HIS A 77 -7.62 0.64 -0.68
N LEU A 78 -7.72 1.96 -0.85
CA LEU A 78 -6.55 2.84 -0.83
C LEU A 78 -5.84 2.80 0.52
N THR A 79 -6.58 2.74 1.63
CA THR A 79 -6.01 2.65 2.98
C THR A 79 -5.26 1.33 3.19
N GLU A 80 -5.85 0.20 2.78
CA GLU A 80 -5.19 -1.12 2.84
C GLU A 80 -3.95 -1.16 1.94
N PHE A 81 -4.04 -0.56 0.77
CA PHE A 81 -2.92 -0.55 -0.15
C PHE A 81 -1.78 0.37 0.31
N SER A 82 -2.10 1.49 0.94
CA SER A 82 -1.11 2.31 1.65
C SER A 82 -0.42 1.54 2.76
N GLN A 83 -1.14 0.74 3.55
CA GLN A 83 -0.52 -0.12 4.56
C GLN A 83 0.49 -1.09 3.92
N TYR A 84 0.11 -1.73 2.82
CA TYR A 84 1.01 -2.60 2.07
C TYR A 84 2.30 -1.87 1.64
N LEU A 85 2.17 -0.66 1.08
CA LEU A 85 3.33 0.12 0.65
C LEU A 85 4.24 0.52 1.83
N ILE A 86 3.66 0.85 2.98
CA ILE A 86 4.42 1.13 4.20
C ILE A 86 5.21 -0.11 4.64
N ASP A 87 4.56 -1.27 4.72
CA ASP A 87 5.20 -2.52 5.14
C ASP A 87 6.33 -2.93 4.17
N ALA A 88 6.08 -2.79 2.86
CA ALA A 88 7.08 -3.05 1.82
C ALA A 88 8.25 -2.05 1.88
N ALA A 89 7.98 -0.78 2.16
CA ALA A 89 9.02 0.24 2.32
C ALA A 89 9.94 -0.08 3.50
N VAL A 90 9.37 -0.44 4.65
CA VAL A 90 10.15 -0.83 5.85
C VAL A 90 11.10 -1.98 5.52
N ILE A 91 10.60 -3.02 4.84
CA ILE A 91 11.42 -4.16 4.41
C ILE A 91 12.54 -3.74 3.46
N LEU A 92 12.26 -2.85 2.51
CA LEU A 92 13.23 -2.42 1.50
C LEU A 92 14.22 -1.37 2.02
N SER A 93 13.95 -0.74 3.16
CA SER A 93 14.70 0.41 3.65
C SER A 93 16.20 0.15 3.84
N GLU A 94 16.59 -1.08 4.17
CA GLU A 94 17.99 -1.49 4.33
C GLU A 94 18.71 -1.72 3.00
N SER A 95 18.00 -2.18 1.97
CA SER A 95 18.57 -2.57 0.68
C SER A 95 18.41 -1.54 -0.44
N ASP A 96 17.34 -0.75 -0.39
CA ASP A 96 16.94 0.19 -1.44
C ASP A 96 16.17 1.37 -0.82
N ARG A 97 16.94 2.28 -0.22
CA ARG A 97 16.40 3.45 0.48
C ARG A 97 15.59 4.37 -0.44
N GLU A 98 16.05 4.58 -1.67
CA GLU A 98 15.35 5.46 -2.62
C GLU A 98 13.95 4.92 -2.91
N ARG A 99 13.84 3.61 -3.20
CA ARG A 99 12.55 2.98 -3.46
C ARG A 99 11.67 2.93 -2.22
N SER A 100 12.25 2.70 -1.04
CA SER A 100 11.53 2.80 0.23
C SER A 100 10.90 4.17 0.41
N VAL A 101 11.63 5.26 0.15
CA VAL A 101 11.09 6.63 0.25
C VAL A 101 9.95 6.85 -0.73
N LYS A 102 10.13 6.46 -2.01
CA LYS A 102 9.06 6.58 -3.03
C LYS A 102 7.80 5.80 -2.65
N MET A 103 7.94 4.62 -2.04
CA MET A 103 6.81 3.85 -1.53
C MET A 103 6.07 4.57 -0.40
N LEU A 104 6.78 5.21 0.53
CA LEU A 104 6.19 5.98 1.62
C LEU A 104 5.47 7.24 1.12
N GLU A 105 6.09 8.00 0.23
CA GLU A 105 5.48 9.17 -0.41
C GLU A 105 4.21 8.78 -1.17
N ARG A 106 4.26 7.68 -1.93
CA ARG A 106 3.09 7.16 -2.63
C ARG A 106 2.01 6.68 -1.66
N ALA A 107 2.39 6.02 -0.55
CA ALA A 107 1.44 5.61 0.48
C ALA A 107 0.70 6.82 1.09
N GLU A 108 1.40 7.92 1.34
CA GLU A 108 0.81 9.17 1.83
C GLU A 108 -0.15 9.79 0.80
N GLY A 109 0.25 9.82 -0.47
CA GLY A 109 -0.60 10.28 -1.57
C GLY A 109 -1.90 9.49 -1.66
N LEU A 110 -1.83 8.16 -1.59
CA LEU A 110 -3.01 7.29 -1.57
C LEU A 110 -3.90 7.53 -0.35
N LEU A 111 -3.35 7.78 0.84
CA LEU A 111 -4.13 8.12 2.04
C LEU A 111 -4.84 9.47 1.89
N THR A 112 -4.19 10.43 1.22
CA THR A 112 -4.80 11.73 0.92
C THR A 112 -5.95 11.58 -0.08
N MET A 113 -5.79 10.75 -1.12
CA MET A 113 -6.90 10.40 -2.01
C MET A 113 -8.04 9.71 -1.24
N ALA A 114 -7.72 8.81 -0.31
CA ALA A 114 -8.70 8.13 0.51
C ALA A 114 -9.49 9.08 1.41
N ASP A 115 -8.85 10.11 1.98
CA ASP A 115 -9.54 11.15 2.74
C ASP A 115 -10.50 11.96 1.86
N LEU A 116 -10.08 12.29 0.62
CA LEU A 116 -10.93 13.01 -0.34
C LEU A 116 -12.14 12.18 -0.78
N TRP A 117 -11.95 10.88 -1.04
CA TRP A 117 -13.00 10.00 -1.53
C TRP A 117 -13.94 9.50 -0.42
N GLY A 118 -13.40 9.26 0.77
CA GLY A 118 -14.14 8.71 1.90
C GLY A 118 -15.10 9.72 2.55
N LYS A 119 -14.98 11.01 2.26
CA LYS A 119 -15.76 12.14 2.82
C LYS A 119 -15.73 12.28 4.35
N GLU A 120 -15.13 11.33 5.05
CA GLU A 120 -14.99 11.26 6.49
C GLU A 120 -13.50 11.08 6.86
N LEU A 121 -13.10 11.68 7.98
CA LEU A 121 -11.78 11.44 8.55
C LEU A 121 -11.73 10.04 9.17
N SER A 122 -10.69 9.28 8.85
CA SER A 122 -10.44 7.97 9.47
C SER A 122 -9.29 8.07 10.45
N VAL A 123 -9.52 7.63 11.69
CA VAL A 123 -8.48 7.52 12.72
C VAL A 123 -7.33 6.63 12.23
N ARG A 124 -7.66 5.57 11.47
CA ARG A 124 -6.64 4.70 10.87
C ARG A 124 -5.77 5.46 9.86
N ARG A 125 -6.37 6.24 8.96
CA ARG A 125 -5.62 7.04 7.99
C ARG A 125 -4.72 8.08 8.66
N ILE A 126 -5.21 8.74 9.70
CA ILE A 126 -4.41 9.67 10.52
C ILE A 126 -3.20 8.98 11.13
N ARG A 127 -3.41 7.79 11.72
CA ARG A 127 -2.32 6.99 12.31
C ARG A 127 -1.27 6.60 11.27
N LEU A 128 -1.70 6.16 10.09
CA LEU A 128 -0.78 5.78 9.01
C LEU A 128 0.02 6.96 8.47
N LYS A 129 -0.60 8.12 8.29
CA LYS A 129 0.11 9.36 7.92
C LYS A 129 1.15 9.72 8.98
N GLY A 130 0.80 9.64 10.26
CA GLY A 130 1.74 9.86 11.36
C GLY A 130 2.93 8.88 11.34
N LEU A 131 2.67 7.60 11.05
CA LEU A 131 3.72 6.59 10.89
C LEU A 131 4.64 6.90 9.71
N ILE A 132 4.08 7.28 8.55
CA ILE A 132 4.88 7.68 7.37
C ILE A 132 5.78 8.88 7.71
N SER A 133 5.23 9.92 8.36
CA SER A 133 6.03 11.08 8.77
C SER A 133 7.17 10.70 9.70
N GLN A 134 6.96 9.75 10.62
CA GLN A 134 8.02 9.23 11.49
C GLN A 134 9.10 8.49 10.69
N LEU A 135 8.69 7.59 9.79
CA LEU A 135 9.58 6.80 8.94
C LEU A 135 10.44 7.68 8.02
N LEU A 136 9.85 8.74 7.46
CA LEU A 136 10.57 9.69 6.59
C LEU A 136 11.50 10.61 7.38
N ALA A 137 11.14 10.97 8.62
CA ALA A 137 11.95 11.83 9.48
C ALA A 137 13.13 11.09 10.14
N SER A 138 12.95 9.82 10.47
CA SER A 138 14.05 8.97 10.92
C SER A 138 14.98 8.63 9.77
N ASP A 139 16.29 8.60 10.01
CA ASP A 139 17.15 7.77 9.18
C ASP A 139 16.67 6.33 9.38
N LEU A 140 16.00 5.77 8.36
CA LEU A 140 15.26 4.49 8.33
C LEU A 140 15.95 3.25 8.97
N LYS A 141 17.19 3.39 9.45
CA LYS A 141 17.97 2.39 10.19
C LYS A 141 17.50 2.13 11.63
N ASP A 142 16.82 3.08 12.28
CA ASP A 142 16.51 2.96 13.73
C ASP A 142 15.13 2.31 14.04
N ILE A 143 14.33 1.96 13.02
CA ILE A 143 12.93 1.55 13.22
C ILE A 143 12.72 0.03 13.30
N THR A 144 13.65 -0.79 12.80
CA THR A 144 13.54 -2.25 12.84
C THR A 144 13.52 -2.83 14.26
N ASP A 145 13.91 -2.07 15.29
CA ASP A 145 13.83 -2.49 16.69
C ASP A 145 12.50 -2.16 17.40
N CYS A 146 11.63 -1.34 16.83
CA CYS A 146 10.35 -0.96 17.47
C CYS A 146 9.25 -2.04 17.36
N ASP A 147 9.37 -2.97 16.41
CA ASP A 147 8.34 -4.01 16.14
C ASP A 147 8.29 -5.15 17.17
N LYS A 148 9.15 -5.13 18.20
CA LYS A 148 9.13 -6.14 19.29
C LYS A 148 8.07 -5.88 20.38
N THR A 149 7.28 -4.81 20.30
CA THR A 149 6.41 -4.38 21.42
C THR A 149 4.91 -4.39 21.12
N ILE A 150 4.47 -4.85 19.95
CA ILE A 150 3.03 -4.93 19.62
C ILE A 150 2.65 -6.35 19.19
N ILE A 151 2.65 -7.26 20.17
CA ILE A 151 1.83 -8.49 20.17
C ILE A 151 1.14 -8.56 21.54
#